data_AF-A0A5Q2NWH2-F1
#
_entry.id   AF-A0A5Q2NWH2-F1
#
_cell.length_a   1.000
_cell.length_b   1.000
_cell.length_c   1.000
_cell.angle_alpha   90.00
_cell.angle_beta   90.00
_cell.angle_gamma   90.00
#
_symmetry.space_group_name_H-M   'P 1'
#
loop_
_entity.id
_entity.type
_entity.pdbx_description
1 polymer ?
#
loop_
_entity_poly.entity_id
_entity_poly.type
_entity_poly.pdbx_seq_one_letter_code
_entity_poly.pdbx_strand_id
1 'polypeptide(L)' 'MPWKKNDYPPSMKNLDERTRGKAIDIANALLEDGYEEGRAIAIATAQAEKWAEDHPGRDDA' A
#
# COMPACT_ATOMS: atom_id res chain seq x y z
N MET A 1 4.12 11.10 9.42
CA MET A 1 2.65 11.19 9.59
C MET A 1 2.03 9.93 8.99
N PRO A 2 0.99 9.33 9.58
CA PRO A 2 0.35 8.15 9.00
C PRO A 2 -0.42 8.54 7.73
N TRP A 3 -0.16 7.84 6.63
CA TRP A 3 -0.84 8.01 5.35
C TRP A 3 -2.30 7.54 5.46
N LYS A 4 -3.20 8.19 4.71
CA LYS A 4 -4.65 7.89 4.73
C LYS A 4 -5.13 7.54 3.32
N LYS A 5 -6.28 6.88 3.20
CA LYS A 5 -6.88 6.49 1.91
C LYS A 5 -7.05 7.65 0.91
N ASN A 6 -7.14 8.90 1.37
CA ASN A 6 -7.26 10.11 0.54
C ASN A 6 -5.99 10.97 0.51
N ASP A 7 -4.96 10.60 1.27
CA ASP A 7 -3.72 11.35 1.39
C ASP A 7 -2.58 10.33 1.42
N TYR A 8 -2.15 9.93 0.23
CA TYR A 8 -1.18 8.87 -0.05
C TYR A 8 -0.12 9.39 -1.02
N PRO A 9 1.08 8.80 -1.02
CA PRO A 9 2.16 9.29 -1.87
C PRO A 9 1.82 9.10 -3.35
N PRO A 10 2.30 9.99 -4.24
CA PRO A 10 1.97 9.94 -5.66
C PRO A 10 2.34 8.61 -6.33
N SER A 11 3.33 7.88 -5.81
CA SER A 11 3.69 6.54 -6.24
C SER A 11 2.55 5.51 -6.10
N MET A 12 1.62 5.72 -5.17
CA MET A 12 0.46 4.85 -4.94
C MET A 12 -0.79 5.27 -5.72
N LYS A 13 -0.73 6.36 -6.50
CA LYS A 13 -1.89 6.91 -7.23
C LYS A 13 -2.39 6.00 -8.35
N ASN A 14 -1.49 5.24 -8.97
CA ASN A 14 -1.82 4.33 -10.07
C ASN A 14 -2.22 2.93 -9.59
N LEU A 15 -2.22 2.68 -8.27
CA LEU A 15 -2.65 1.40 -7.70
C LEU A 15 -4.17 1.37 -7.59
N ASP A 16 -4.76 0.19 -7.81
CA ASP A 16 -6.16 -0.07 -7.52
C ASP A 16 -6.49 0.28 -6.06
N GLU A 17 -7.73 0.71 -5.80
CA GLU A 17 -8.13 1.15 -4.46
C GLU A 17 -7.86 0.09 -3.38
N ARG A 18 -8.06 -1.18 -3.74
CA ARG A 18 -7.80 -2.33 -2.88
C ARG A 18 -6.31 -2.49 -2.56
N THR A 19 -5.47 -2.47 -3.58
CA THR A 19 -4.00 -2.56 -3.46
C THR A 19 -3.46 -1.35 -2.69
N ARG A 20 -3.93 -0.15 -3.02
CA ARG A 20 -3.57 1.10 -2.34
C ARG A 20 -3.93 1.09 -0.86
N GLY A 21 -5.12 0.61 -0.51
CA GLY A 21 -5.52 0.46 0.89
C GLY A 21 -4.55 -0.43 1.67
N LYS A 22 -4.17 -1.56 1.07
CA LYS A 22 -3.20 -2.47 1.69
C LYS A 22 -1.80 -1.87 1.78
N ALA A 23 -1.36 -1.14 0.77
CA ALA A 23 -0.08 -0.44 0.75
C ALA A 23 -0.01 0.63 1.85
N ILE A 24 -1.09 1.37 2.08
CA ILE A 24 -1.15 2.37 3.16
C ILE A 24 -0.99 1.70 4.53
N ASP A 25 -1.69 0.58 4.78
CA ASP A 25 -1.58 -0.15 6.04
C ASP A 25 -0.15 -0.63 6.30
N ILE A 26 0.51 -1.20 5.29
CA ILE A 26 1.90 -1.69 5.42
C ILE A 26 2.87 -0.52 5.57
N ALA A 27 2.70 0.56 4.81
CA ALA A 27 3.55 1.74 4.91
C ALA A 27 3.47 2.38 6.30
N ASN A 28 2.27 2.48 6.88
CA ASN A 28 2.07 2.99 8.23
C ASN A 28 2.79 2.13 9.28
N ALA A 29 2.66 0.80 9.19
CA ALA A 29 3.38 -0.10 10.09
C ALA A 29 4.91 0.05 9.98
N LEU A 30 5.44 0.17 8.76
CA LEU A 30 6.88 0.38 8.54
C LEU A 30 7.36 1.73 9.08
N LEU A 31 6.56 2.79 8.94
CA LEU A 31 6.86 4.09 9.52
C LEU A 31 6.87 4.05 11.05
N GLU A 32 5.96 3.29 11.68
CA GLU A 32 5.95 3.05 13.13
C GLU A 32 7.18 2.27 13.60
N ASP A 33 7.66 1.32 12.79
CA ASP A 33 8.91 0.59 13.03
C ASP A 33 10.18 1.45 12.80
N GLY A 34 10.03 2.69 12.35
CA GLY A 34 11.13 3.63 12.15
C GLY A 34 11.81 3.54 10.78
N TYR A 35 11.16 2.92 9.79
CA TYR A 35 11.65 2.91 8.41
C TYR A 35 11.51 4.31 7.77
N GLU A 36 12.48 4.65 6.91
CA GLU A 36 12.37 5.86 6.10
C GLU A 36 11.16 5.82 5.17
N GLU A 37 10.49 6.96 5.02
CA GLU A 37 9.26 7.10 4.24
C GLU A 37 9.39 6.55 2.81
N GLY A 38 10.45 6.91 2.08
CA GLY A 38 10.66 6.41 0.72
C GLY A 38 10.83 4.89 0.66
N ARG A 39 11.51 4.29 1.65
CA ARG A 39 11.70 2.84 1.75
C ARG A 39 10.40 2.15 2.16
N ALA A 40 9.68 2.72 3.12
CA ALA A 40 8.38 2.22 3.57
C ALA A 40 7.38 2.17 2.40
N ILE A 41 7.31 3.22 1.58
CA ILE A 41 6.45 3.30 0.39
C ILE A 41 6.79 2.22 -0.63
N ALA A 42 8.08 2.04 -0.95
CA ALA A 42 8.51 1.05 -1.93
C ALA A 42 8.19 -0.39 -1.48
N ILE A 43 8.50 -0.73 -0.22
CA ILE A 43 8.22 -2.05 0.34
C ILE A 43 6.72 -2.29 0.41
N ALA A 44 5.96 -1.30 0.88
CA ALA A 44 4.53 -1.42 1.04
C ALA A 44 3.81 -1.60 -0.29
N THR A 45 4.24 -0.88 -1.34
CA THR A 45 3.69 -1.03 -2.70
C THR A 45 3.93 -2.44 -3.22
N ALA A 46 5.17 -2.92 -3.17
CA ALA A 46 5.51 -4.27 -3.66
C ALA A 46 4.77 -5.38 -2.89
N GLN A 47 4.65 -5.25 -1.57
CA GLN A 47 3.89 -6.22 -0.76
C GLN A 47 2.38 -6.16 -1.04
N ALA A 48 1.83 -4.98 -1.27
CA ALA A 48 0.43 -4.82 -1.59
C ALA A 48 0.08 -5.38 -2.96
N GLU A 49 0.92 -5.16 -3.97
CA GLU A 49 0.77 -5.73 -5.31
C GLU A 49 0.76 -7.26 -5.23
N LYS A 50 1.76 -7.85 -4.55
CA LYS A 50 1.81 -9.29 -4.35
C LYS A 50 0.56 -9.83 -3.64
N TRP A 51 0.11 -9.14 -2.59
CA TRP A 51 -1.11 -9.52 -1.89
C TRP A 51 -2.35 -9.48 -2.79
N ALA A 52 -2.44 -8.48 -3.67
CA ALA A 52 -3.54 -8.35 -4.64
C ALA A 52 -3.51 -9.46 -5.70
N GLU A 53 -2.33 -9.85 -6.17
CA GLU A 53 -2.14 -10.99 -7.07
C GLU A 53 -2.56 -12.32 -6.41
N ASP A 54 -2.17 -12.53 -5.15
CA ASP A 54 -2.51 -13.74 -4.38
C ASP A 54 -3.99 -13.79 -3.97
N HIS A 55 -4.66 -12.64 -3.92
CA HIS A 55 -6.06 -12.53 -3.55
C HIS A 55 -6.84 -11.83 -4.68
N PRO A 56 -7.04 -12.46 -5.84
CA PRO A 56 -7.85 -11.86 -6.90
C PRO A 56 -9.22 -11.49 -6.34
N GLY A 57 -9.68 -10.26 -6.63
CA GLY A 57 -10.98 -9.80 -6.18
C GLY A 57 -12.05 -10.72 -6.73
N ARG A 58 -12.89 -11.26 -5.86
CA ARG A 58 -14.10 -11.98 -6.28
C ARG A 58 -15.15 -10.96 -6.75
N ASP A 59 -14.81 -10.22 -7.80
CA ASP A 59 -15.72 -9.39 -8.60
C ASP A 59 -15.76 -9.89 -10.06
N ASP A 60 -15.18 -11.06 -10.35
CA ASP A 60 -15.27 -11.82 -11.61
C ASP A 60 -16.20 -13.05 -11.49
N ALA A 61 -17.36 -12.90 -10.83
CA ALA A 61 -18.39 -13.95 -10.79
C ALA A 61 -19.78 -13.42 -11.15
#